data_AF-A0A7S4CQF3-F1
#
_entry.id   AF-A0A7S4CQF3-F1
#
_cell.length_a   1.000
_cell.length_b   1.000
_cell.length_c   1.000
_cell.angle_alpha   90.00
_cell.angle_beta   90.00
_cell.angle_gamma   90.00
#
_symmetry.space_group_name_H-M   'P 1'
#
loop_
_entity.id
_entity.type
_entity.pdbx_description
1 polymer ?
#
loop_
_entity_poly.entity_id
_entity_poly.type
_entity_poly.pdbx_seq_one_letter_code
_entity_poly.pdbx_strand_id
1 'polypeptide(L)'
;PRLGSKIFYFYQNEHGQLVFCITPDPAIPGYDCNETSQFLPQVSKRMCELMPRLGSVSVRRTWRGLYNNTADGLPLVGWDSQIPGLLHATGMGGHGFMLG
;
A
#
# COMPACT_ATOMS: atom_id res chain seq x y z
N PRO A 1 2.46 -11.60 10.64
CA PRO A 1 3.60 -10.68 10.47
C PRO A 1 4.89 -11.45 10.16
N ARG A 2 5.62 -11.06 9.11
CA ARG A 2 6.90 -11.66 8.74
C ARG A 2 7.90 -10.54 8.47
N LEU A 3 9.16 -10.74 8.85
CA LEU A 3 10.22 -9.72 8.78
C LEU A 3 10.19 -8.94 7.45
N GLY A 4 10.24 -7.62 7.53
CA GLY A 4 10.26 -6.72 6.37
C GLY A 4 8.88 -6.21 5.91
N SER A 5 7.79 -6.45 6.64
CA SER A 5 6.49 -5.80 6.35
C SER A 5 5.57 -5.76 7.57
N LYS A 6 4.85 -4.64 7.75
CA LYS A 6 3.79 -4.53 8.77
C LYS A 6 2.50 -5.22 8.33
N ILE A 7 2.08 -4.96 7.09
CA ILE A 7 0.85 -5.47 6.50
C ILE A 7 1.21 -6.16 5.18
N PHE A 8 0.51 -7.25 4.87
CA PHE A 8 0.53 -7.87 3.56
C PHE A 8 -0.89 -8.35 3.21
N TYR A 9 -1.30 -8.19 1.97
CA TYR A 9 -2.57 -8.71 1.46
C TYR A 9 -2.49 -8.94 -0.03
N PHE A 10 -3.43 -9.72 -0.55
CA PHE A 10 -3.61 -9.91 -1.97
C PHE A 10 -5.06 -10.21 -2.29
N TYR A 11 -5.45 -9.95 -3.53
CA TYR A 11 -6.77 -10.28 -4.05
C TYR A 11 -6.68 -10.54 -5.55
N GLN A 12 -7.70 -11.19 -6.09
CA GLN A 12 -7.91 -11.30 -7.53
C GLN A 12 -8.95 -10.29 -7.95
N ASN A 13 -8.66 -9.50 -8.98
CA ASN A 13 -9.65 -8.59 -9.56
C ASN A 13 -10.56 -9.30 -10.57
N GLU A 14 -11.59 -8.62 -11.03
CA GLU A 14 -12.57 -9.16 -11.99
C GLU A 14 -11.96 -9.55 -13.36
N HIS A 15 -10.80 -8.97 -13.70
CA HIS A 15 -10.05 -9.32 -14.91
C HIS A 15 -9.13 -10.53 -14.72
N GLY A 16 -9.20 -11.21 -13.56
CA GLY A 16 -8.41 -12.39 -13.24
C GLY A 16 -6.96 -12.10 -12.83
N GLN A 17 -6.57 -10.82 -12.72
CA GLN A 17 -5.23 -10.42 -12.29
C GLN A 17 -5.10 -10.55 -10.77
N LEU A 18 -3.95 -11.03 -10.32
CA LEU A 18 -3.62 -11.08 -8.90
C LEU A 18 -2.82 -9.84 -8.52
N VAL A 19 -3.34 -9.09 -7.55
CA VAL A 19 -2.67 -7.91 -7.00
C VAL A 19 -2.17 -8.26 -5.60
N PHE A 20 -0.89 -8.00 -5.36
CA PHE A 20 -0.25 -8.23 -4.07
C PHE A 20 0.34 -6.92 -3.54
N CYS A 21 0.18 -6.69 -2.25
CA CYS A 21 0.62 -5.48 -1.58
C CYS A 21 1.34 -5.80 -0.27
N ILE A 22 2.38 -5.00 0.06
CA ILE A 22 2.95 -4.94 1.40
C ILE A 22 3.10 -3.49 1.83
N THR A 23 3.03 -3.28 3.15
CA THR A 23 3.56 -2.06 3.78
C THR A 23 4.94 -2.40 4.34
N PRO A 24 6.02 -1.78 3.86
CA PRO A 24 7.38 -2.09 4.32
C PRO A 24 7.54 -1.79 5.81
N ASP A 25 8.42 -2.55 6.46
CA ASP A 25 8.82 -2.32 7.85
C ASP A 25 10.35 -2.45 7.94
N PRO A 26 11.09 -1.35 8.21
CA PRO A 26 10.61 -0.01 8.56
C PRO A 26 9.94 0.73 7.37
N ALA A 27 9.16 1.76 7.68
CA ALA A 27 8.56 2.63 6.68
C ALA A 27 9.65 3.41 5.92
N ILE A 28 9.45 3.63 4.62
CA ILE A 28 10.36 4.38 3.76
C ILE A 28 9.78 5.78 3.56
N PRO A 29 10.27 6.82 4.26
CA PRO A 29 9.77 8.18 4.12
C PRO A 29 10.17 8.80 2.78
N GLY A 30 9.43 9.83 2.37
CA GLY A 30 9.69 10.62 1.16
C GLY A 30 8.64 10.43 0.08
N TYR A 31 8.91 11.01 -1.08
CA TYR A 31 7.99 11.08 -2.22
C TYR A 31 8.39 10.19 -3.39
N ASP A 32 9.48 9.42 -3.22
CA ASP A 32 9.96 8.53 -4.27
C ASP A 32 8.96 7.39 -4.53
N CYS A 33 8.49 7.32 -5.77
CA CYS A 33 7.54 6.32 -6.25
C CYS A 33 8.20 5.23 -7.08
N ASN A 34 9.53 5.23 -7.22
CA ASN A 34 10.25 4.12 -7.84
C ASN A 34 10.16 2.88 -6.95
N GLU A 35 9.98 1.72 -7.59
CA GLU A 35 10.04 0.43 -6.94
C GLU A 35 11.46 0.11 -6.45
N THR A 36 11.54 -0.75 -5.43
CA THR A 36 12.82 -1.27 -4.95
C THR A 36 13.05 -2.67 -5.50
N SER A 37 14.31 -3.01 -5.77
CA SER A 37 14.71 -4.37 -6.17
C SER A 37 14.40 -5.43 -5.10
N GLN A 38 14.14 -5.01 -3.85
CA GLN A 38 13.81 -5.87 -2.73
C GLN A 38 12.35 -6.35 -2.72
N PHE A 39 11.44 -5.55 -3.28
CA PHE A 39 10.00 -5.83 -3.20
C PHE A 39 9.63 -7.15 -3.90
N LEU A 40 10.03 -7.32 -5.16
CA LEU A 40 9.60 -8.48 -5.95
C LEU A 40 10.09 -9.82 -5.38
N PRO A 41 11.38 -10.01 -5.02
CA PRO A 41 11.84 -11.25 -4.40
C PRO A 41 11.16 -11.56 -3.06
N GLN A 42 10.88 -10.52 -2.26
CA GLN A 42 10.20 -10.68 -0.97
C GLN A 42 8.76 -11.15 -1.16
N VAL A 43 8.04 -10.52 -2.09
CA VAL A 43 6.63 -10.81 -2.38
C VAL A 43 6.47 -12.17 -3.05
N SER A 44 7.22 -12.45 -4.10
CA SER A 44 7.08 -13.69 -4.87
C SER A 44 7.34 -14.92 -4.00
N LYS A 45 8.37 -14.90 -3.16
CA LYS A 45 8.66 -15.98 -2.20
C LYS A 45 7.48 -16.23 -1.26
N ARG A 46 6.93 -15.17 -0.67
CA ARG A 46 5.80 -15.29 0.26
C ARG A 46 4.53 -15.78 -0.44
N MET A 47 4.25 -15.32 -1.66
CA MET A 47 3.11 -15.77 -2.44
C MET A 47 3.21 -17.25 -2.78
N CYS A 48 4.38 -17.72 -3.24
CA CYS A 48 4.58 -19.13 -3.58
C CYS A 48 4.59 -20.05 -2.35
N GLU A 49 5.06 -19.57 -1.19
CA GLU A 49 4.96 -20.31 0.06
C GLU A 49 3.51 -20.41 0.57
N LEU A 50 2.70 -19.36 0.38
CA LEU A 50 1.30 -19.34 0.79
C LEU A 50 0.39 -20.11 -0.18
N MET A 51 0.61 -19.94 -1.48
CA MET A 51 -0.18 -20.57 -2.54
C MET A 51 0.76 -21.06 -3.66
N PRO A 52 1.30 -22.29 -3.53
CA PRO A 52 2.30 -22.83 -4.45
C PRO A 52 1.91 -22.84 -5.92
N ARG A 53 0.59 -22.91 -6.23
CA ARG A 53 0.07 -22.84 -7.59
C ARG A 53 0.37 -21.50 -8.29
N LEU A 54 0.77 -20.47 -7.55
CA LEU A 54 1.20 -19.19 -8.12
C LEU A 54 2.61 -19.22 -8.72
N GLY A 55 3.40 -20.27 -8.48
CA GLY A 55 4.77 -20.37 -9.00
C GLY A 55 4.89 -20.34 -10.52
N SER A 56 3.80 -20.62 -11.25
CA SER A 56 3.73 -20.56 -12.71
C SER A 56 3.15 -19.25 -13.26
N VAL A 57 2.73 -18.32 -12.40
CA VAL A 57 2.12 -17.05 -12.83
C VAL A 57 3.21 -16.04 -13.21
N SER A 58 3.03 -15.37 -14.34
CA SER A 58 3.94 -14.30 -14.78
C SER A 58 3.68 -13.00 -14.06
N VAL A 59 4.76 -12.32 -13.65
CA VAL A 59 4.70 -10.97 -13.09
C VAL A 59 4.58 -9.98 -14.23
N ARG A 60 3.48 -9.22 -14.27
CA ARG A 60 3.26 -8.21 -15.33
C ARG A 60 3.94 -6.88 -15.03
N ARG A 61 3.93 -6.44 -13.77
CA ARG A 61 4.52 -5.18 -13.31
C ARG A 61 4.64 -5.12 -11.80
N THR A 62 5.49 -4.23 -11.31
CA THR A 62 5.55 -3.75 -9.93
C THR A 62 5.37 -2.24 -9.93
N TRP A 63 4.87 -1.70 -8.82
CA TRP A 63 4.74 -0.25 -8.64
C TRP A 63 4.76 0.08 -7.15
N ARG A 64 4.95 1.36 -6.84
CA ARG A 64 4.88 1.90 -5.49
C ARG A 64 3.96 3.12 -5.49
N GLY A 65 3.23 3.30 -4.39
CA GLY A 65 2.40 4.47 -4.13
C GLY A 65 2.81 5.15 -2.83
N LEU A 66 2.26 6.34 -2.61
CA LEU A 66 2.45 7.12 -1.39
C LEU A 66 1.22 6.99 -0.50
N TYR A 67 1.44 6.80 0.80
CA TYR A 67 0.40 6.99 1.81
C TYR A 67 0.53 8.40 2.38
N ASN A 68 -0.58 9.15 2.41
CA ASN A 68 -0.63 10.38 3.20
C ASN A 68 -1.00 10.03 4.65
N ASN A 69 0.01 9.86 5.48
CA ASN A 69 -0.24 9.63 6.91
C ASN A 69 -0.11 10.95 7.64
N THR A 70 -1.03 11.21 8.56
CA THR A 70 -0.84 12.22 9.61
C THR A 70 0.07 11.66 10.70
N ALA A 71 0.54 12.53 11.61
CA ALA A 71 1.41 12.12 12.71
C ALA A 71 0.75 11.11 13.66
N ASP A 72 -0.57 11.18 13.83
CA ASP A 72 -1.37 10.28 14.66
C ASP A 72 -2.02 9.12 13.87
N GLY A 73 -1.89 9.12 12.54
CA GLY A 73 -2.45 8.10 11.65
C GLY A 73 -3.97 8.19 11.44
N LEU A 74 -4.61 9.27 11.88
CA LEU A 74 -6.04 9.52 11.69
C LEU A 74 -6.32 10.42 10.47
N PRO A 75 -7.41 10.18 9.72
CA PRO A 75 -7.83 11.09 8.67
C PRO A 75 -8.04 12.51 9.18
N LEU A 76 -7.60 13.50 8.40
CA LEU A 76 -7.86 14.91 8.66
C LEU A 76 -9.04 15.36 7.78
N VAL A 77 -10.21 15.43 8.41
CA VAL A 77 -11.47 15.83 7.77
C VAL A 77 -12.11 16.96 8.59
N GLY A 78 -12.23 18.15 8.02
CA GLY A 78 -12.82 19.29 8.73
C GLY A 78 -12.50 20.64 8.10
N TRP A 79 -13.24 21.67 8.53
CA TRP A 79 -13.02 23.04 8.09
C TRP A 79 -11.75 23.62 8.71
N ASP A 80 -11.03 24.40 7.92
CA ASP A 80 -9.86 25.13 8.39
C ASP A 80 -10.29 26.24 9.36
N SER A 81 -9.59 26.34 10.50
CA SER A 81 -9.91 27.31 11.54
C SER A 81 -9.44 28.74 11.23
N GLN A 82 -8.53 28.90 10.26
CA GLN A 82 -7.91 30.17 9.89
C GLN A 82 -8.35 30.67 8.50
N ILE A 83 -8.76 29.76 7.62
CA ILE A 83 -9.14 30.09 6.23
C ILE A 83 -10.64 29.81 6.02
N PRO A 84 -11.49 30.84 6.02
CA PRO A 84 -12.92 30.69 5.78
C PRO A 84 -13.21 30.02 4.43
N GLY A 85 -14.02 28.96 4.45
CA GLY A 85 -14.43 28.24 3.25
C GLY A 85 -13.46 27.15 2.78
N LEU A 86 -12.34 26.89 3.48
CA LEU A 86 -11.46 25.77 3.18
C LEU A 86 -11.85 24.52 3.98
N LEU A 87 -12.15 23.41 3.29
CA LEU A 87 -12.39 22.09 3.87
C LEU A 87 -11.21 21.17 3.56
N HIS A 88 -10.65 20.54 4.60
CA HIS A 88 -9.67 19.49 4.44
C HIS A 88 -10.33 18.11 4.41
N ALA A 89 -9.88 17.25 3.50
CA ALA A 89 -10.25 15.83 3.42
C ALA A 89 -9.02 15.02 2.96
N THR A 90 -8.07 14.84 3.86
CA THR A 90 -6.73 14.29 3.57
C THR A 90 -6.27 13.36 4.71
N GLY A 91 -5.06 12.82 4.63
CA GLY A 91 -4.47 12.03 5.71
C GLY A 91 -5.08 10.65 5.94
N MET A 92 -5.80 10.09 4.95
CA MET A 92 -6.54 8.83 5.11
C MET A 92 -5.64 7.57 5.10
N GLY A 93 -4.35 7.73 4.79
CA GLY A 93 -3.36 6.66 4.82
C GLY A 93 -3.76 5.42 4.01
N GLY A 94 -3.56 4.25 4.62
CA GLY A 94 -3.85 2.91 4.08
C GLY A 94 -5.27 2.65 3.60
N HIS A 95 -6.22 3.45 4.07
CA HIS A 95 -7.63 3.07 4.10
C HIS A 95 -8.52 4.06 3.33
N GLY A 96 -7.95 5.08 2.69
CA GLY A 96 -8.70 6.13 1.99
C GLY A 96 -9.74 5.60 1.01
N PHE A 97 -9.38 4.62 0.19
CA PHE A 97 -10.32 4.02 -0.79
C PHE A 97 -11.50 3.28 -0.13
N MET A 98 -11.33 2.77 1.08
CA MET A 98 -12.45 2.15 1.82
C MET A 98 -13.38 3.21 2.42
N LEU A 99 -12.85 4.40 2.71
CA LEU A 99 -13.56 5.49 3.38
C LEU A 99 -14.33 6.40 2.41
N GLY A 100 -13.99 6.43 1.10
CA GLY A 100 -14.67 7.25 0.10
C GLY A 100 -14.24 6.98 -1.33
#